data_AF-A0A2S9YRB0-F1
#
_entry.id   AF-A0A2S9YRB0-F1
#
_cell.length_a   1.000
_cell.length_b   1.000
_cell.length_c   1.000
_cell.angle_alpha   90.00
_cell.angle_beta   90.00
_cell.angle_gamma   90.00
#
_symmetry.space_group_name_H-M   'P 1'
#
loop_
_entity.id
_entity.type
_entity.pdbx_description
1 polymer ?
#
loop_
_entity_poly.entity_id
_entity_poly.type
_entity_poly.pdbx_seq_one_letter_code
_entity_poly.pdbx_strand_id
1 'polypeptide(L)'
;MVAISADSAADSKRLRERLGLNFPLLTDEGVAVASAYGVAMKGEDIAVPATFVIMPNREVFWHYVGETPADRPGKLAVIEQLEAALAELAGS
;
A
#
# COMPACT_ATOMS: atom_id res chain seq x y z
N MET A 1 -0.84 7.47 5.82
CA MET A 1 -0.85 6.61 4.62
C MET A 1 0.47 6.78 3.88
N VAL A 2 0.93 5.74 3.20
CA VAL A 2 2.09 5.75 2.30
C VAL A 2 1.73 4.86 1.12
N ALA A 3 2.22 5.18 -0.08
CA ALA A 3 2.14 4.26 -1.21
C ALA A 3 3.55 3.95 -1.71
N ILE A 4 3.73 2.74 -2.22
CA ILE A 4 5.02 2.18 -2.61
C ILE A 4 4.87 1.60 -4.02
N SER A 5 5.81 1.90 -4.92
CA SER A 5 5.87 1.31 -6.26
C SER A 5 7.31 1.15 -6.73
N ALA A 6 7.54 0.35 -7.76
CA ALA A 6 8.85 0.24 -8.42
C ALA A 6 9.21 1.48 -9.26
N ASP A 7 8.36 2.51 -9.29
CA ASP A 7 8.63 3.75 -10.03
C ASP A 7 9.85 4.48 -9.46
N SER A 8 10.52 5.24 -10.33
CA SER A 8 11.62 6.10 -9.91
C SER A 8 11.14 7.19 -8.95
N ALA A 9 12.00 7.61 -8.02
CA ALA A 9 11.69 8.70 -7.10
C ALA A 9 11.30 10.01 -7.84
N ALA A 10 11.84 10.24 -9.04
CA ALA A 10 11.50 11.40 -9.86
C ALA A 10 10.06 11.32 -10.39
N ASP A 11 9.63 10.15 -10.86
CA ASP A 11 8.26 9.96 -11.36
C ASP A 11 7.24 9.98 -10.22
N SER A 12 7.55 9.34 -9.08
CA SER A 12 6.72 9.43 -7.88
C SER A 12 6.57 10.88 -7.41
N LYS A 13 7.66 11.68 -7.41
CA LYS A 13 7.59 13.10 -7.04
C LYS A 13 6.65 13.88 -7.98
N ARG A 14 6.81 13.72 -9.29
CA ARG A 14 5.96 14.36 -10.30
C ARG A 14 4.50 13.95 -10.14
N LEU A 15 4.22 12.68 -9.88
CA LEU A 15 2.87 12.16 -9.66
C LEU A 15 2.23 12.78 -8.41
N ARG A 16 2.97 12.82 -7.30
CA ARG A 16 2.53 13.44 -6.05
C ARG A 16 2.14 14.89 -6.24
N GLU A 17 2.99 15.68 -6.92
CA GLU A 17 2.76 17.09 -7.21
C GLU A 17 1.54 17.27 -8.12
N ARG A 18 1.45 16.50 -9.21
CA ARG A 18 0.36 16.57 -10.18
C ARG A 18 -1.01 16.26 -9.57
N LEU A 19 -1.07 15.28 -8.65
CA LEU A 19 -2.32 14.85 -8.01
C LEU A 19 -2.58 15.54 -6.66
N GLY A 20 -1.68 16.41 -6.18
CA GLY A 20 -1.81 17.09 -4.90
C GLY A 20 -1.84 16.14 -3.69
N LEU A 21 -1.13 15.01 -3.75
CA LEU A 21 -1.19 14.00 -2.69
C LEU A 21 -0.49 14.49 -1.42
N ASN A 22 -1.18 14.33 -0.28
CA ASN A 22 -0.69 14.74 1.04
C ASN A 22 0.07 13.63 1.79
N PHE A 23 0.34 12.51 1.13
CA PHE A 23 1.09 11.38 1.67
C PHE A 23 2.36 11.10 0.85
N PRO A 24 3.38 10.47 1.44
CA PRO A 24 4.58 10.08 0.72
C PRO A 24 4.32 8.96 -0.30
N LEU A 25 5.02 9.06 -1.43
CA LEU A 25 5.19 7.97 -2.40
C LEU A 25 6.64 7.49 -2.28
N LEU A 26 6.85 6.23 -1.89
CA LEU A 26 8.16 5.61 -1.75
C LEU A 26 8.47 4.74 -2.97
N THR A 27 9.76 4.61 -3.27
CA THR A 27 10.26 3.73 -4.32
C THR A 27 10.67 2.39 -3.72
N ASP A 28 10.34 1.30 -4.43
CA ASP A 28 10.74 -0.08 -4.16
C ASP A 28 11.44 -0.63 -5.43
N GLU A 29 12.52 0.04 -5.81
CA GLU A 29 13.37 -0.39 -6.92
C GLU A 29 13.89 -1.81 -6.66
N GLY A 30 13.64 -2.73 -7.60
CA GLY A 30 13.96 -4.16 -7.44
C GLY A 30 12.95 -4.95 -6.58
N VAL A 31 11.79 -4.38 -6.25
CA VAL A 31 10.63 -5.04 -5.63
C VAL A 31 10.92 -5.84 -4.36
N ALA A 32 11.89 -5.38 -3.56
CA ALA A 32 12.30 -6.06 -2.33
C ALA A 32 11.22 -5.96 -1.24
N VAL A 33 10.57 -4.80 -1.10
CA VAL A 33 9.47 -4.60 -0.15
C VAL A 33 8.25 -5.40 -0.60
N ALA A 34 7.88 -5.32 -1.87
CA ALA A 34 6.78 -6.12 -2.42
C ALA A 34 7.02 -7.63 -2.21
N SER A 35 8.25 -8.11 -2.41
CA SER A 35 8.62 -9.50 -2.13
C SER A 35 8.47 -9.86 -0.65
N ALA A 36 8.93 -9.00 0.26
CA ALA A 36 8.80 -9.22 1.70
C ALA A 36 7.34 -9.27 2.18
N TYR A 37 6.44 -8.55 1.51
CA TYR A 37 5.00 -8.58 1.77
C TYR A 37 4.26 -9.68 0.97
N GLY A 38 4.97 -10.50 0.18
CA GLY A 38 4.38 -11.57 -0.61
C GLY A 38 3.57 -11.09 -1.81
N VAL A 39 3.79 -9.86 -2.27
CA VAL A 39 3.02 -9.18 -3.34
C VAL A 39 3.90 -8.74 -4.52
N ALA A 40 5.08 -9.34 -4.69
CA ALA A 40 5.83 -9.19 -5.94
C ALA A 40 5.17 -10.02 -7.06
N MET A 41 5.02 -9.43 -8.25
CA MET A 41 4.49 -10.14 -9.40
C MET A 41 5.53 -11.10 -9.97
N LYS A 42 5.16 -12.37 -10.14
CA LYS A 42 6.12 -13.40 -10.55
C LYS A 42 6.61 -13.15 -11.98
N GLY A 43 7.92 -12.94 -12.12
CA GLY A 43 8.57 -12.74 -13.43
C GLY A 43 8.55 -11.29 -13.91
N GLU A 44 8.09 -10.35 -13.08
CA GLU A 44 8.09 -8.92 -13.38
C GLU A 44 8.70 -8.12 -12.22
N ASP A 45 9.31 -6.99 -12.54
CA ASP A 45 9.88 -6.06 -11.54
C ASP A 45 8.82 -5.08 -11.02
N ILE A 46 7.59 -5.58 -10.77
CA ILE A 46 6.48 -4.79 -10.23
C ILE A 46 5.75 -5.52 -9.10
N ALA A 47 5.04 -4.76 -8.27
CA ALA A 47 4.13 -5.31 -7.27
C ALA A 47 2.74 -5.61 -7.88
N VAL A 48 2.06 -6.64 -7.37
CA VAL A 48 0.61 -6.75 -7.56
C VAL A 48 -0.09 -5.64 -6.76
N PRO A 49 -1.23 -5.10 -7.22
CA PRO A 49 -1.98 -4.11 -6.46
C PRO A 49 -2.37 -4.68 -5.09
N ALA A 50 -1.92 -4.03 -4.02
CA ALA A 50 -2.21 -4.48 -2.66
C ALA A 50 -2.37 -3.30 -1.70
N THR A 51 -3.18 -3.50 -0.66
CA THR A 51 -3.42 -2.54 0.42
C THR A 51 -3.28 -3.26 1.74
N PHE A 52 -2.55 -2.65 2.68
CA PHE A 52 -2.34 -3.18 4.03
C PHE A 52 -2.73 -2.12 5.07
N VAL A 53 -3.38 -2.55 6.14
CA VAL A 53 -3.55 -1.77 7.38
C VAL A 53 -2.63 -2.41 8.42
N ILE A 54 -1.65 -1.62 8.87
CA ILE A 54 -0.59 -2.07 9.78
C ILE A 54 -0.74 -1.33 11.10
N MET A 55 -0.75 -2.08 12.19
CA MET A 55 -0.86 -1.57 13.56
C MET A 55 0.49 -1.00 14.05
N PRO A 56 0.52 -0.14 15.08
CA PRO A 56 1.75 0.39 15.66
C PRO A 56 2.72 -0.67 16.17
N ASN A 57 2.22 -1.84 16.60
CA ASN A 57 3.02 -3.00 17.00
C ASN A 57 3.62 -3.78 15.80
N ARG A 58 3.41 -3.29 14.56
CA ARG A 58 3.87 -3.84 13.27
C ARG A 58 3.11 -5.08 12.80
N GLU A 59 2.00 -5.43 13.44
CA GLU A 59 1.12 -6.49 12.95
C GLU A 59 0.24 -6.00 11.80
N VAL A 60 -0.04 -6.90 10.85
CA VAL A 60 -1.00 -6.64 9.78
C VAL A 60 -2.40 -6.89 10.33
N PHE A 61 -3.17 -5.83 10.54
CA PHE A 61 -4.57 -5.93 10.98
C PHE A 61 -5.47 -6.43 9.84
N TRP A 62 -5.24 -5.91 8.64
CA TRP A 62 -6.00 -6.25 7.45
C TRP A 62 -5.17 -6.08 6.19
N HIS A 63 -5.44 -6.89 5.17
CA HIS A 63 -4.86 -6.73 3.87
C HIS A 63 -5.83 -7.11 2.74
N TYR A 64 -5.57 -6.57 1.56
CA TYR A 64 -6.21 -6.95 0.31
C TYR A 64 -5.14 -7.05 -0.77
N VAL A 65 -5.15 -8.16 -1.51
CA VAL A 65 -4.26 -8.41 -2.65
C VAL A 65 -5.15 -8.61 -3.87
N GLY A 66 -5.00 -7.74 -4.86
CA GLY A 66 -5.81 -7.79 -6.08
C GLY A 66 -5.36 -8.88 -7.04
N GLU A 67 -6.32 -9.43 -7.77
CA GLU A 67 -6.09 -10.50 -8.75
C GLU A 67 -5.75 -9.96 -10.15
N THR A 68 -6.06 -8.69 -10.42
CA THR A 68 -5.80 -8.03 -11.72
C THR A 68 -5.17 -6.64 -11.53
N PRO A 69 -4.55 -6.03 -12.55
CA PRO A 69 -3.95 -4.70 -12.44
C PRO A 69 -4.91 -3.58 -11.99
N ALA A 70 -6.21 -3.76 -12.25
CA ALA A 70 -7.27 -2.83 -11.87
C ALA A 70 -7.97 -3.22 -10.55
N ASP A 71 -7.72 -4.43 -10.05
CA ASP A 71 -8.37 -4.96 -8.87
C ASP A 71 -7.80 -4.33 -7.61
N ARG A 72 -8.62 -3.51 -6.96
CA ARG A 72 -8.26 -2.71 -5.79
C ARG A 72 -9.48 -2.59 -4.90
N PRO A 73 -9.31 -2.57 -3.57
CA PRO A 73 -10.45 -2.37 -2.69
C PRO A 73 -11.03 -0.98 -2.90
N GLY A 74 -12.35 -0.87 -2.78
CA GLY A 74 -13.04 0.42 -2.77
C GLY A 74 -12.55 1.29 -1.62
N LYS A 75 -12.55 2.61 -1.80
CA LYS A 75 -12.05 3.56 -0.78
C LYS A 75 -12.76 3.41 0.56
N LEU A 76 -14.09 3.22 0.53
CA LEU A 76 -14.89 3.03 1.75
C LEU A 76 -14.50 1.76 2.50
N ALA A 77 -14.26 0.65 1.79
CA ALA A 77 -13.80 -0.59 2.42
C ALA A 77 -12.45 -0.41 3.13
N VAL A 78 -11.52 0.36 2.57
CA VAL A 78 -10.24 0.66 3.25
C VAL A 78 -10.45 1.53 4.50
N ILE A 79 -11.35 2.52 4.44
CA ILE A 79 -11.66 3.39 5.58
C ILE A 79 -12.32 2.59 6.71
N GLU A 80 -13.25 1.68 6.39
CA GLU A 80 -13.90 0.80 7.37
C GLU A 80 -12.88 -0.05 8.14
N GLN A 81 -11.88 -0.62 7.46
CA GLN A 81 -10.83 -1.40 8.12
C GLN A 81 -9.87 -0.53 8.95
N LEU A 82 -9.62 0.70 8.51
CA LEU A 82 -8.85 1.67 9.30
C LEU A 82 -9.58 2.07 10.58
N GLU A 83 -10.89 2.34 10.51
CA GLU A 83 -11.72 2.67 11.66
C GLU A 83 -11.80 1.50 12.66
N ALA A 84 -11.92 0.26 12.15
CA ALA A 84 -11.88 -0.94 12.98
C ALA A 84 -10.53 -1.11 13.70
N ALA A 85 -9.41 -0.91 13.00
CA ALA A 85 -8.07 -0.94 13.61
C ALA A 85 -7.91 0.12 14.71
N LEU A 86 -8.41 1.34 14.49
CA LEU A 86 -8.37 2.41 15.48
C LEU A 86 -9.22 2.09 16.72
N ALA A 87 -10.38 1.46 16.54
CA ALA A 87 -11.23 1.03 17.65
C ALA A 87 -10.54 -0.07 18.50
N GLU A 88 -9.85 -1.02 17.87
CA GLU A 88 -9.07 -2.05 18.58
C GLU A 88 -7.91 -1.43 19.38
N LEU A 89 -7.22 -0.44 18.80
CA LEU A 89 -6.17 0.31 19.50
C LEU A 89 -6.69 1.11 20.71
N ALA A 90 -7.91 1.63 20.63
CA ALA A 90 -8.50 2.38 21.75
C ALA A 90 -9.00 1.46 22.89
N GLY A 91 -9.23 0.18 22.59
CA GLY A 91 -9.68 -0.83 23.55
C GLY A 91 -8.57 -1.66 24.20
N SER A 92 -7.30 -1.43 23.83
CA SER A 92 -6.12 -2.16 24.32
C SER A 92 -5.32 -1.42 25.40
#